data_AF-A0A7X8MK68-F1
#
_entry.id   AF-A0A7X8MK68-F1
#
_cell.length_a   1.000
_cell.length_b   1.000
_cell.length_c   1.000
_cell.angle_alpha   90.00
_cell.angle_beta   90.00
_cell.angle_gamma   90.00
#
_symmetry.space_group_name_H-M   'P 1'
#
loop_
_entity.id
_entity.type
_entity.pdbx_description
1 polymer ?
#
loop_
_entity_poly.entity_id
_entity_poly.type
_entity_poly.pdbx_seq_one_letter_code
_entity_poly.pdbx_strand_id
1 'polypeptide(L)'
;DDPELALQTAQQFARLNGAVQDECDFQIGASNCSISGQADRQVTLHFARVFNRDFGQVKARAAAKVAPISSTTGIVPFGVLEDNFEFGKIVTLKAGAGKNHYPGWFGALCLTGNGANNYEKDIRNGYDGQISIGDIIPVENGNMSGPTQDGIEHRIDQCDHSPCCTVNSFQEGCSRILIVPIVKIHQINKGNSPVDVKVVGFAAFLVTEYTGSGDENTVKGAFVRYVTTGGTGGTPGDYGLYSAYLYE
;
A
#
# COMPACT_ATOMS: atom_id res chain seq x y z
N ASP A 1 -10.03 9.94 6.69
CA ASP A 1 -10.64 10.74 5.61
C ASP A 1 -11.04 12.09 6.19
N ASP A 2 -10.28 13.14 5.89
CA ASP A 2 -10.52 14.51 6.35
C ASP A 2 -10.56 15.46 5.13
N PRO A 3 -11.76 15.66 4.53
CA PRO A 3 -11.93 16.51 3.36
C PRO A 3 -11.57 17.98 3.61
N GLU A 4 -11.72 18.45 4.85
CA GLU A 4 -11.41 19.83 5.22
C GLU A 4 -9.90 20.06 5.20
N LEU A 5 -9.13 19.13 5.80
CA LEU A 5 -7.67 19.14 5.73
C LEU A 5 -7.15 19.11 4.28
N ALA A 6 -7.79 18.33 3.41
CA ALA A 6 -7.44 18.29 1.98
C ALA A 6 -7.62 19.66 1.30
N LEU A 7 -8.74 20.35 1.56
CA LEU A 7 -8.99 21.70 1.04
C LEU A 7 -7.97 22.72 1.58
N GLN A 8 -7.70 22.69 2.89
CA GLN A 8 -6.72 23.57 3.52
C GLN A 8 -5.31 23.36 2.93
N THR A 9 -4.92 22.11 2.71
CA THR A 9 -3.64 21.74 2.11
C THR A 9 -3.53 22.23 0.66
N ALA A 10 -4.60 22.06 -0.13
CA ALA A 10 -4.63 22.54 -1.51
C ALA A 10 -4.50 24.07 -1.60
N GLN A 11 -5.21 24.80 -0.74
CA GLN A 11 -5.09 26.27 -0.63
C GLN A 11 -3.68 26.70 -0.23
N GLN A 12 -3.04 25.98 0.69
CA GLN A 12 -1.65 26.24 1.08
C GLN A 12 -0.70 26.07 -0.10
N PHE A 13 -0.82 24.96 -0.86
CA PHE A 13 0.00 24.76 -2.05
C PHE A 13 -0.24 25.81 -3.14
N ALA A 14 -1.48 26.26 -3.34
CA ALA A 14 -1.78 27.33 -4.28
C ALA A 14 -1.06 28.64 -3.92
N ARG A 15 -1.10 29.00 -2.63
CA ARG A 15 -0.39 30.18 -2.11
C ARG A 15 1.12 30.05 -2.25
N LEU A 16 1.69 28.88 -1.99
CA LEU A 16 3.13 28.61 -2.20
C LEU A 16 3.53 28.74 -3.67
N ASN A 17 2.63 28.44 -4.60
CA ASN A 17 2.81 28.66 -6.03
C ASN A 17 2.46 30.09 -6.49
N GLY A 18 2.23 31.01 -5.56
CA GLY A 18 2.00 32.42 -5.84
C GLY A 18 0.59 32.75 -6.32
N ALA A 19 -0.37 31.83 -6.22
CA ALA A 19 -1.79 32.12 -6.46
C ALA A 19 -2.40 32.86 -5.27
N VAL A 20 -3.30 33.81 -5.53
CA VAL A 20 -4.09 34.44 -4.46
C VAL A 20 -5.43 33.73 -4.31
N GLN A 21 -6.03 33.81 -3.12
CA GLN A 21 -7.19 32.98 -2.76
C GLN A 21 -8.38 33.18 -3.70
N ASP A 22 -8.64 34.41 -4.15
CA ASP A 22 -9.78 34.73 -5.02
C ASP A 22 -9.60 34.25 -6.47
N GLU A 23 -8.39 33.81 -6.85
CA GLU A 23 -8.12 33.24 -8.18
C GLU A 23 -8.34 31.73 -8.21
N CYS A 24 -8.50 31.06 -7.06
CA CYS A 24 -8.54 29.62 -6.95
C CYS A 24 -9.90 29.09 -6.50
N ASP A 25 -10.38 28.05 -7.18
CA ASP A 25 -11.53 27.26 -6.76
C ASP A 25 -11.09 25.80 -6.53
N PHE A 26 -11.52 25.20 -5.42
CA PHE A 26 -11.19 23.83 -5.05
C PHE A 26 -12.45 23.05 -4.71
N GLN A 27 -12.54 21.80 -5.19
CA GLN A 27 -13.72 20.96 -5.03
C GLN A 27 -13.31 19.55 -4.61
N ILE A 28 -13.98 19.03 -3.59
CA ILE A 28 -13.87 17.61 -3.20
C ILE A 28 -14.88 16.81 -4.02
N GLY A 29 -14.44 15.70 -4.61
CA GLY A 29 -15.31 14.79 -5.33
C GLY A 29 -16.28 14.07 -4.40
N ALA A 30 -17.42 13.62 -4.93
CA ALA A 30 -18.51 13.03 -4.15
C ALA A 30 -18.11 11.82 -3.29
N SER A 31 -17.04 11.11 -3.64
CA SER A 31 -16.53 9.97 -2.86
C SER A 31 -15.57 10.36 -1.74
N ASN A 32 -15.26 11.65 -1.55
CA ASN A 32 -14.19 12.15 -0.66
C ASN A 32 -12.79 11.61 -0.95
N CYS A 33 -12.60 10.90 -2.08
CA CYS A 33 -11.32 10.32 -2.49
C CYS A 33 -10.68 11.09 -3.66
N SER A 34 -11.20 12.27 -4.02
CA SER A 34 -10.59 13.11 -5.05
C SER A 34 -10.74 14.59 -4.71
N ILE A 35 -9.80 15.39 -5.17
CA ILE A 35 -9.80 16.84 -5.10
C ILE A 35 -9.43 17.41 -6.46
N SER A 36 -10.13 18.42 -6.90
CA SER A 36 -9.78 19.22 -8.09
C SER A 36 -9.61 20.67 -7.72
N GLY A 37 -8.78 21.38 -8.49
CA GLY A 37 -8.51 22.79 -8.34
C GLY A 37 -8.39 23.48 -9.69
N GLN A 38 -8.93 24.69 -9.80
CA GLN A 38 -8.75 25.56 -10.94
C GLN A 38 -8.23 26.92 -10.47
N ALA A 39 -7.29 27.51 -11.22
CA ALA A 39 -6.88 28.89 -11.06
C ALA A 39 -7.13 29.68 -12.34
N ASP A 40 -7.61 30.92 -12.21
CA ASP A 40 -7.81 31.86 -13.32
C ASP A 40 -7.19 33.22 -12.96
N ARG A 41 -6.23 33.68 -13.77
CA ARG A 41 -5.51 34.94 -13.55
C ARG A 41 -5.46 35.78 -14.82
N GLN A 42 -5.86 37.02 -14.68
CA GLN A 42 -5.64 38.04 -15.69
C GLN A 42 -4.22 38.59 -15.60
N VAL A 43 -3.40 38.34 -16.62
CA VAL A 43 -2.03 38.84 -16.70
C VAL A 43 -1.93 39.99 -17.68
N THR A 44 -1.09 40.96 -17.34
CA THR A 44 -0.76 42.07 -18.24
C THR A 44 0.11 41.56 -19.39
N LEU A 45 -0.28 41.84 -20.63
CA LEU A 45 0.52 41.55 -21.81
C LEU A 45 1.37 42.78 -22.14
N HIS A 46 2.69 42.64 -22.17
CA HIS A 46 3.58 43.78 -22.44
C HIS A 46 3.77 44.03 -23.94
N PHE A 47 3.94 42.97 -24.74
CA PHE A 47 4.17 43.08 -26.19
C PHE A 47 2.87 43.14 -27.00
N ALA A 48 1.80 42.49 -26.56
CA ALA A 48 0.54 42.44 -27.29
C ALA A 48 -0.21 43.79 -27.30
N ARG A 49 0.25 44.78 -26.53
CA ARG A 49 -0.27 46.15 -26.53
C ARG A 49 -0.16 46.82 -27.90
N VAL A 50 0.88 46.51 -28.69
CA VAL A 50 1.01 47.01 -30.07
C VAL A 50 -0.14 46.56 -30.97
N PHE A 51 -0.86 45.50 -30.56
CA PHE A 51 -2.05 44.97 -31.22
C PHE A 51 -3.34 45.26 -30.45
N ASN A 52 -3.38 46.29 -29.60
CA ASN A 52 -4.52 46.65 -28.75
C ASN A 52 -5.01 45.50 -27.83
N ARG A 53 -4.08 44.71 -27.29
CA ARG A 53 -4.37 43.70 -26.26
C ARG A 53 -3.55 43.96 -25.00
N ASP A 54 -4.20 44.48 -23.97
CA ASP A 54 -3.55 44.83 -22.70
C ASP A 54 -3.45 43.67 -21.70
N PHE A 55 -4.36 42.69 -21.81
CA PHE A 55 -4.48 41.59 -20.87
C PHE A 55 -4.75 40.25 -21.56
N GLY A 56 -4.34 39.16 -20.90
CA GLY A 56 -4.69 37.80 -21.26
C GLY A 56 -5.16 37.02 -20.04
N GLN A 57 -6.07 36.07 -20.25
CA GLN A 57 -6.47 35.12 -19.20
C GLN A 57 -5.54 33.91 -19.23
N VAL A 58 -5.00 33.55 -18.08
CA VAL A 58 -4.19 32.33 -17.86
C VAL A 58 -4.97 31.41 -16.94
N LYS A 59 -5.19 30.18 -17.39
CA LYS A 59 -5.92 29.17 -16.63
C LYS A 59 -5.02 27.98 -16.33
N ALA A 60 -5.14 27.45 -15.12
CA ALA A 60 -4.51 26.21 -14.72
C ALA A 60 -5.54 25.30 -14.04
N ARG A 61 -5.38 23.99 -14.20
CA ARG A 61 -6.18 22.96 -13.54
C ARG A 61 -5.26 21.89 -13.00
N ALA A 62 -5.68 21.29 -11.90
CA ALA A 62 -5.03 20.13 -11.32
C ALA A 62 -6.08 19.28 -10.60
N ALA A 63 -5.96 17.96 -10.70
CA ALA A 63 -6.80 17.06 -9.93
C ALA A 63 -6.00 15.85 -9.42
N ALA A 64 -6.31 15.44 -8.20
CA ALA A 64 -5.69 14.31 -7.52
C ALA A 64 -6.76 13.35 -7.01
N LYS A 65 -6.47 12.05 -7.05
CA LYS A 65 -7.36 10.99 -6.60
C LYS A 65 -6.60 9.93 -5.81
N VAL A 66 -7.26 9.39 -4.80
CA VAL A 66 -6.84 8.20 -4.05
C VAL A 66 -7.72 7.03 -4.49
N ALA A 67 -7.10 5.91 -4.84
CA ALA A 67 -7.81 4.69 -5.21
C ALA A 67 -7.09 3.44 -4.69
N PRO A 68 -7.81 2.33 -4.46
CA PRO A 68 -7.18 1.04 -4.14
C PRO A 68 -6.14 0.66 -5.18
N ILE A 69 -5.02 0.10 -4.72
CA ILE A 69 -3.94 -0.34 -5.60
C ILE A 69 -4.33 -1.60 -6.38
N SER A 70 -3.98 -1.61 -7.67
CA SER A 70 -4.08 -2.78 -8.55
C SER A 70 -2.74 -3.43 -8.85
N SER A 71 -1.62 -2.72 -8.63
CA SER A 71 -0.26 -3.27 -8.73
C SER A 71 0.76 -2.45 -7.94
N THR A 72 1.74 -3.09 -7.33
CA THR A 72 2.79 -2.39 -6.56
C THR A 72 4.07 -3.23 -6.43
N THR A 73 5.11 -2.64 -5.85
CA THR A 73 6.39 -3.26 -5.51
C THR A 73 6.57 -3.26 -3.98
N GLY A 74 7.67 -3.81 -3.48
CA GLY A 74 7.96 -3.85 -2.03
C GLY A 74 7.12 -4.88 -1.26
N ILE A 75 6.52 -5.82 -1.98
CA ILE A 75 5.62 -6.82 -1.42
C ILE A 75 6.42 -7.87 -0.66
N VAL A 76 5.99 -8.20 0.56
CA VAL A 76 6.59 -9.28 1.34
C VAL A 76 5.87 -10.61 1.06
N PRO A 77 6.54 -11.76 1.23
CA PRO A 77 6.05 -13.07 0.78
C PRO A 77 5.01 -13.71 1.73
N PHE A 78 4.03 -12.94 2.21
CA PHE A 78 2.93 -13.44 3.05
C PHE A 78 1.58 -13.32 2.31
N GLY A 79 1.09 -14.44 1.77
CA GLY A 79 -0.23 -14.54 1.18
C GLY A 79 -1.32 -14.59 2.24
N VAL A 80 -2.20 -13.59 2.24
CA VAL A 80 -3.36 -13.50 3.13
C VAL A 80 -4.60 -13.95 2.38
N LEU A 81 -5.32 -14.94 2.91
CA LEU A 81 -6.59 -15.36 2.31
C LEU A 81 -7.65 -14.25 2.44
N GLU A 82 -8.43 -14.04 1.38
CA GLU A 82 -9.45 -12.98 1.26
C GLU A 82 -10.38 -12.85 2.48
N ASP A 83 -10.74 -13.96 3.14
CA ASP A 83 -11.71 -13.98 4.24
C ASP A 83 -11.13 -13.58 5.62
N ASN A 84 -9.83 -13.32 5.74
CA ASN A 84 -9.13 -13.10 7.02
C ASN A 84 -8.75 -11.63 7.27
N PHE A 85 -9.69 -10.70 7.07
CA PHE A 85 -9.35 -9.28 7.00
C PHE A 85 -10.17 -8.36 7.92
N GLU A 86 -9.54 -7.84 8.96
CA GLU A 86 -10.11 -6.84 9.88
C GLU A 86 -9.09 -5.73 10.20
N PHE A 87 -9.47 -4.46 10.03
CA PHE A 87 -8.58 -3.32 10.31
C PHE A 87 -8.45 -3.01 11.80
N GLY A 88 -7.23 -2.59 12.20
CA GLY A 88 -6.95 -2.04 13.53
C GLY A 88 -6.94 -3.05 14.68
N LYS A 89 -7.30 -4.31 14.44
CA LYS A 89 -7.21 -5.37 15.44
C LYS A 89 -5.90 -6.14 15.30
N ILE A 90 -5.32 -6.51 16.44
CA ILE A 90 -4.17 -7.41 16.46
C ILE A 90 -4.64 -8.80 16.03
N VAL A 91 -4.07 -9.28 14.93
CA VAL A 91 -4.32 -10.60 14.35
C VAL A 91 -2.99 -11.31 14.10
N THR A 92 -3.07 -12.62 13.92
CA THR A 92 -1.93 -13.46 13.53
C THR A 92 -1.87 -13.51 12.02
N LEU A 93 -0.83 -12.89 11.43
CA LEU A 93 -0.58 -12.94 9.98
C LEU A 93 -0.09 -14.33 9.55
N LYS A 94 0.78 -14.91 10.36
CA LYS A 94 1.37 -16.23 10.14
C LYS A 94 1.46 -16.99 11.46
N ALA A 95 1.12 -18.26 11.43
CA ALA A 95 1.32 -19.20 12.52
C ALA A 95 2.20 -20.37 12.08
N GLY A 96 2.80 -21.05 13.05
CA GLY A 96 3.56 -22.27 12.89
C GLY A 96 2.69 -23.51 12.67
N ALA A 97 3.21 -24.68 13.04
CA ALA A 97 2.51 -25.97 12.95
C ALA A 97 1.17 -25.92 13.70
N GLY A 98 0.14 -26.54 13.10
CA GLY A 98 -1.21 -26.54 13.66
C GLY A 98 -2.24 -27.12 12.71
N LYS A 99 -3.52 -27.00 13.07
CA LYS A 99 -4.63 -27.37 12.18
C LYS A 99 -4.76 -26.32 11.06
N ASN A 100 -4.00 -26.50 9.99
CA ASN A 100 -4.09 -25.67 8.80
C ASN A 100 -5.12 -26.26 7.84
N HIS A 101 -6.02 -25.41 7.33
CA HIS A 101 -6.99 -25.78 6.29
C HIS A 101 -6.30 -26.26 5.01
N TYR A 102 -5.10 -25.73 4.77
CA TYR A 102 -4.22 -26.07 3.65
C TYR A 102 -2.93 -26.71 4.19
N PRO A 103 -2.84 -28.05 4.25
CA PRO A 103 -1.69 -28.74 4.79
C PRO A 103 -0.39 -28.32 4.11
N GLY A 104 0.69 -28.13 4.88
CA GLY A 104 2.02 -27.81 4.33
C GLY A 104 2.24 -26.36 3.88
N TRP A 105 1.17 -25.56 3.75
CA TRP A 105 1.27 -24.14 3.44
C TRP A 105 0.94 -23.27 4.66
N PHE A 106 1.80 -22.30 4.93
CA PHE A 106 1.72 -21.43 6.11
C PHE A 106 1.65 -19.95 5.71
N GLY A 107 1.10 -19.67 4.53
CA GLY A 107 1.00 -18.32 3.97
C GLY A 107 2.26 -17.84 3.23
N ALA A 108 3.31 -18.65 3.13
CA ALA A 108 4.56 -18.25 2.46
C ALA A 108 4.42 -18.28 0.92
N LEU A 109 4.96 -17.27 0.23
CA LEU A 109 4.93 -17.15 -1.23
C LEU A 109 6.33 -17.13 -1.84
N CYS A 110 6.45 -17.61 -3.07
CA CYS A 110 7.69 -17.64 -3.83
C CYS A 110 7.74 -16.44 -4.79
N LEU A 111 8.35 -15.33 -4.38
CA LEU A 111 8.39 -14.11 -5.20
C LEU A 111 9.66 -14.03 -6.06
N THR A 112 10.83 -14.25 -5.44
CA THR A 112 12.14 -14.19 -6.12
C THR A 112 12.70 -15.56 -6.53
N GLY A 113 11.96 -16.64 -6.27
CA GLY A 113 12.37 -18.03 -6.55
C GLY A 113 12.60 -18.85 -5.28
N ASN A 114 12.65 -20.18 -5.42
CA ASN A 114 12.51 -21.10 -4.29
C ASN A 114 13.60 -20.95 -3.21
N GLY A 115 13.20 -21.09 -1.95
CA GLY A 115 14.10 -21.37 -0.83
C GLY A 115 14.16 -20.30 0.28
N ALA A 116 14.61 -20.76 1.46
CA ALA A 116 14.67 -20.00 2.71
C ALA A 116 15.35 -18.63 2.60
N ASN A 117 16.50 -18.56 1.93
CA ASN A 117 17.27 -17.32 1.83
C ASN A 117 16.57 -16.27 0.96
N ASN A 118 15.93 -16.69 -0.14
CA ASN A 118 15.18 -15.77 -1.00
C ASN A 118 13.94 -15.25 -0.26
N TYR A 119 13.21 -16.16 0.40
CA TYR A 119 12.06 -15.81 1.22
C TYR A 119 12.41 -14.81 2.33
N GLU A 120 13.50 -15.04 3.09
CA GLU A 120 13.97 -14.09 4.10
C GLU A 120 14.31 -12.72 3.50
N LYS A 121 15.04 -12.72 2.37
CA LYS A 121 15.42 -11.48 1.67
C LYS A 121 14.20 -10.69 1.23
N ASP A 122 13.18 -11.36 0.71
CA ASP A 122 11.90 -10.76 0.29
C ASP A 122 11.14 -10.20 1.50
N ILE A 123 11.21 -10.83 2.69
CA ILE A 123 10.68 -10.23 3.93
C ILE A 123 11.47 -8.96 4.27
N ARG A 124 12.79 -9.02 4.34
CA ARG A 124 13.65 -7.90 4.78
C ARG A 124 13.52 -6.67 3.90
N ASN A 125 13.50 -6.84 2.59
CA ASN A 125 13.58 -5.72 1.64
C ASN A 125 12.26 -5.43 0.94
N GLY A 126 11.35 -6.41 0.90
CA GLY A 126 10.24 -6.39 -0.05
C GLY A 126 10.72 -6.85 -1.42
N TYR A 127 9.80 -7.42 -2.20
CA TYR A 127 10.08 -7.84 -3.56
C TYR A 127 10.15 -6.64 -4.50
N ASP A 128 11.27 -6.49 -5.22
CA ASP A 128 11.50 -5.35 -6.13
C ASP A 128 10.64 -5.42 -7.40
N GLY A 129 10.19 -6.61 -7.79
CA GLY A 129 9.32 -6.80 -8.94
C GLY A 129 7.91 -6.27 -8.68
N GLN A 130 7.26 -5.80 -9.74
CA GLN A 130 5.86 -5.41 -9.67
C GLN A 130 4.98 -6.66 -9.70
N ILE A 131 4.03 -6.73 -8.77
CA ILE A 131 2.95 -7.72 -8.78
C ILE A 131 1.63 -6.99 -9.00
N SER A 132 0.77 -7.57 -9.83
CA SER A 132 -0.55 -7.05 -10.20
C SER A 132 -1.66 -7.99 -9.74
N ILE A 133 -2.85 -7.42 -9.54
CA ILE A 133 -4.07 -8.22 -9.35
C ILE A 133 -4.27 -9.11 -10.59
N GLY A 134 -4.52 -10.39 -10.34
CA GLY A 134 -4.65 -11.41 -11.38
C GLY A 134 -3.43 -12.29 -11.53
N ASP A 135 -2.27 -11.87 -11.03
CA ASP A 135 -1.04 -12.67 -11.08
C ASP A 135 -1.19 -13.97 -10.29
N ILE A 136 -0.57 -15.02 -10.82
CA ILE A 136 -0.50 -16.34 -10.19
C ILE A 136 0.91 -16.52 -9.64
N ILE A 137 1.00 -16.74 -8.32
CA ILE A 137 2.25 -16.81 -7.59
C ILE A 137 2.39 -18.22 -6.99
N PRO A 138 3.50 -18.93 -7.24
CA PRO A 138 3.79 -20.20 -6.57
C PRO A 138 3.91 -20.02 -5.06
N VAL A 139 3.47 -21.02 -4.29
CA VAL A 139 3.65 -20.99 -2.84
C VAL A 139 5.04 -21.50 -2.42
N GLU A 140 5.52 -21.03 -1.28
CA GLU A 140 6.62 -21.69 -0.56
C GLU A 140 6.02 -22.65 0.46
N ASN A 141 6.46 -23.91 0.41
CA ASN A 141 6.00 -24.93 1.33
C ASN A 141 6.87 -24.97 2.59
N GLY A 142 6.26 -25.40 3.69
CA GLY A 142 6.92 -25.51 4.98
C GLY A 142 6.74 -24.27 5.85
N ASN A 143 7.07 -24.42 7.12
CA ASN A 143 6.79 -23.41 8.12
C ASN A 143 7.73 -22.19 8.01
N MET A 144 8.97 -22.35 7.52
CA MET A 144 9.91 -21.24 7.30
C MET A 144 10.22 -20.41 8.56
N SER A 145 10.17 -21.02 9.75
CA SER A 145 10.26 -20.34 11.05
C SER A 145 11.46 -19.39 11.18
N GLY A 146 12.67 -19.89 10.91
CA GLY A 146 13.91 -19.11 11.06
C GLY A 146 13.96 -17.92 10.10
N PRO A 147 13.82 -18.13 8.77
CA PRO A 147 13.70 -17.06 7.80
C PRO A 147 12.61 -16.02 8.11
N THR A 148 11.45 -16.47 8.65
CA THR A 148 10.40 -15.55 9.10
C THR A 148 10.87 -14.71 10.29
N GLN A 149 11.51 -15.34 11.30
CA GLN A 149 12.04 -14.64 12.48
C GLN A 149 13.04 -13.55 12.05
N ASP A 150 14.07 -13.96 11.33
CA ASP A 150 15.18 -13.10 10.91
C ASP A 150 14.68 -11.92 10.06
N GLY A 151 13.73 -12.17 9.16
CA GLY A 151 13.14 -11.12 8.33
C GLY A 151 12.27 -10.14 9.11
N ILE A 152 11.41 -10.63 10.02
CA ILE A 152 10.49 -9.78 10.79
C ILE A 152 11.23 -8.99 11.88
N GLU A 153 12.14 -9.63 12.62
CA GLU A 153 12.97 -8.96 13.63
C GLU A 153 13.80 -7.85 12.98
N HIS A 154 14.38 -8.11 11.80
CA HIS A 154 15.07 -7.06 11.04
C HIS A 154 14.17 -5.85 10.72
N ARG A 155 12.93 -6.07 10.28
CA ARG A 155 11.97 -4.97 10.03
C ARG A 155 11.61 -4.22 11.31
N ILE A 156 11.48 -4.91 12.44
CA ILE A 156 11.17 -4.29 13.74
C ILE A 156 12.35 -3.44 14.22
N ASP A 157 13.56 -3.98 14.16
CA ASP A 157 14.79 -3.32 14.63
C ASP A 157 15.19 -2.11 13.78
N GLN A 158 14.74 -2.05 12.52
CA GLN A 158 14.95 -0.90 11.63
C GLN A 158 13.93 0.22 11.85
N CYS A 159 13.04 0.14 12.84
CA CYS A 159 12.13 1.24 13.16
C CYS A 159 12.86 2.27 14.05
N ASP A 160 13.21 3.42 13.49
CA ASP A 160 13.93 4.52 14.15
C ASP A 160 13.02 5.63 14.70
N HIS A 161 11.70 5.46 14.58
CA HIS A 161 10.72 6.45 15.02
C HIS A 161 10.60 6.56 16.55
N SER A 162 10.45 7.80 17.03
CA SER A 162 10.21 8.13 18.44
C SER A 162 8.96 9.02 18.58
N PRO A 163 7.90 8.59 19.30
CA PRO A 163 7.73 7.27 19.91
C PRO A 163 7.66 6.14 18.87
N CYS A 164 7.96 4.91 19.30
CA CYS A 164 7.93 3.74 18.43
C CYS A 164 6.54 3.54 17.81
N CYS A 165 6.49 3.11 16.55
CA CYS A 165 5.23 2.90 15.84
C CYS A 165 4.33 1.87 16.52
N THR A 166 3.04 2.18 16.56
CA THR A 166 1.97 1.33 17.07
C THR A 166 0.80 1.32 16.09
N VAL A 167 -0.14 0.40 16.25
CA VAL A 167 -1.34 0.30 15.41
C VAL A 167 -2.15 1.60 15.38
N ASN A 168 -2.12 2.37 16.47
CA ASN A 168 -2.86 3.63 16.58
C ASN A 168 -2.05 4.85 16.16
N SER A 169 -0.73 4.71 15.97
CA SER A 169 0.17 5.81 15.64
C SER A 169 1.46 5.27 15.03
N PHE A 170 1.59 5.35 13.71
CA PHE A 170 2.77 4.99 12.95
C PHE A 170 3.10 6.07 11.93
N GLN A 171 4.35 6.09 11.45
CA GLN A 171 4.81 7.06 10.46
C GLN A 171 4.93 6.41 9.08
N GLU A 172 4.75 7.21 8.02
CA GLU A 172 4.95 6.77 6.65
C GLU A 172 6.38 6.26 6.44
N GLY A 173 6.54 5.22 5.62
CA GLY A 173 7.85 4.63 5.34
C GLY A 173 8.43 3.78 6.47
N CYS A 174 7.72 3.58 7.59
CA CYS A 174 8.19 2.68 8.64
C CYS A 174 8.46 1.27 8.11
N SER A 175 9.64 0.75 8.41
CA SER A 175 10.10 -0.60 8.07
C SER A 175 9.13 -1.71 8.51
N ARG A 176 8.38 -1.48 9.60
CA ARG A 176 7.36 -2.40 10.13
C ARG A 176 6.07 -2.46 9.30
N ILE A 177 5.90 -1.58 8.31
CA ILE A 177 4.77 -1.65 7.39
C ILE A 177 5.10 -2.67 6.30
N LEU A 178 4.36 -3.76 6.31
CA LEU A 178 4.48 -4.85 5.35
C LEU A 178 3.38 -4.72 4.30
N ILE A 179 3.74 -4.67 3.03
CA ILE A 179 2.78 -4.76 1.93
C ILE A 179 2.55 -6.25 1.63
N VAL A 180 1.35 -6.75 1.85
CA VAL A 180 1.01 -8.17 1.71
C VAL A 180 -0.04 -8.37 0.60
N PRO A 181 0.10 -9.41 -0.25
CA PRO A 181 -0.92 -9.74 -1.22
C PRO A 181 -2.10 -10.45 -0.54
N ILE A 182 -3.30 -10.01 -0.91
CA ILE A 182 -4.54 -10.74 -0.63
C ILE A 182 -4.76 -11.73 -1.77
N VAL A 183 -4.98 -12.99 -1.42
CA VAL A 183 -4.93 -14.10 -2.37
C VAL A 183 -6.11 -15.06 -2.26
N LYS A 184 -6.39 -15.73 -3.36
CA LYS A 184 -7.24 -16.94 -3.42
C LYS A 184 -6.41 -18.12 -3.85
N ILE A 185 -6.72 -19.30 -3.31
CA ILE A 185 -6.11 -20.53 -3.80
C ILE A 185 -6.50 -20.72 -5.27
N HIS A 186 -5.49 -20.87 -6.13
CA HIS A 186 -5.70 -21.06 -7.56
C HIS A 186 -5.62 -22.54 -7.93
N GLN A 187 -4.55 -23.22 -7.49
CA GLN A 187 -4.38 -24.65 -7.67
C GLN A 187 -4.00 -25.37 -6.38
N ILE A 188 -4.54 -26.57 -6.20
CA ILE A 188 -4.23 -27.49 -5.09
C ILE A 188 -3.67 -28.80 -5.67
N ASN A 189 -2.68 -29.39 -4.99
CA ASN A 189 -2.10 -30.68 -5.36
C ASN A 189 -2.89 -31.87 -4.78
N LYS A 190 -2.45 -33.09 -5.10
CA LYS A 190 -3.10 -34.34 -4.61
C LYS A 190 -3.08 -34.49 -3.08
N GLY A 191 -2.19 -33.79 -2.37
CA GLY A 191 -2.08 -33.77 -0.91
C GLY A 191 -2.91 -32.67 -0.24
N ASN A 192 -3.80 -32.01 -1.00
CA ASN A 192 -4.61 -30.89 -0.54
C ASN A 192 -3.79 -29.62 -0.17
N SER A 193 -2.53 -29.54 -0.59
CA SER A 193 -1.70 -28.35 -0.41
C SER A 193 -1.79 -27.43 -1.63
N PRO A 194 -1.90 -26.11 -1.44
CA PRO A 194 -1.77 -25.14 -2.52
C PRO A 194 -0.46 -25.34 -3.31
N VAL A 195 -0.54 -25.17 -4.62
CA VAL A 195 0.61 -25.11 -5.52
C VAL A 195 0.93 -23.66 -5.83
N ASP A 196 -0.13 -22.89 -6.08
CA ASP A 196 -0.07 -21.48 -6.39
C ASP A 196 -1.36 -20.78 -5.94
N VAL A 197 -1.27 -19.46 -5.86
CA VAL A 197 -2.36 -18.58 -5.45
C VAL A 197 -2.52 -17.45 -6.46
N LYS A 198 -3.75 -16.97 -6.61
CA LYS A 198 -4.06 -15.81 -7.44
C LYS A 198 -4.18 -14.57 -6.56
N VAL A 199 -3.50 -13.49 -6.94
CA VAL A 199 -3.61 -12.19 -6.27
C VAL A 199 -4.96 -11.54 -6.61
N VAL A 200 -5.69 -11.13 -5.57
CA VAL A 200 -7.00 -10.46 -5.69
C VAL A 200 -7.02 -9.05 -5.09
N GLY A 201 -5.96 -8.66 -4.39
CA GLY A 201 -5.78 -7.33 -3.83
C GLY A 201 -4.51 -7.22 -3.00
N PHE A 202 -4.33 -6.09 -2.32
CA PHE A 202 -3.17 -5.84 -1.47
C PHE A 202 -3.59 -5.10 -0.21
N ALA A 203 -2.91 -5.39 0.90
CA ALA A 203 -3.11 -4.71 2.17
C ALA A 203 -1.78 -4.25 2.77
N ALA A 204 -1.85 -3.27 3.66
CA ALA A 204 -0.75 -2.95 4.56
C ALA A 204 -0.98 -3.62 5.92
N PHE A 205 0.07 -4.25 6.44
CA PHE A 205 0.09 -4.89 7.74
C PHE A 205 1.22 -4.29 8.58
N LEU A 206 0.88 -3.66 9.70
CA LEU A 206 1.87 -3.15 10.64
C LEU A 206 2.26 -4.27 11.61
N VAL A 207 3.46 -4.83 11.44
CA VAL A 207 3.95 -5.89 12.32
C VAL A 207 4.28 -5.34 13.71
N THR A 208 3.85 -6.05 14.75
CA THR A 208 4.11 -5.70 16.16
C THR A 208 5.10 -6.62 16.83
N GLU A 209 5.05 -7.92 16.54
CA GLU A 209 5.93 -8.90 17.16
C GLU A 209 6.09 -10.15 16.30
N TYR A 210 7.25 -10.79 16.46
CA TYR A 210 7.45 -12.21 16.20
C TYR A 210 7.59 -12.91 17.55
N THR A 211 6.95 -14.05 17.73
CA THR A 211 7.07 -14.84 18.98
C THR A 211 7.24 -16.33 18.68
N GLY A 212 7.99 -17.01 19.55
CA GLY A 212 8.20 -18.45 19.50
C GLY A 212 9.33 -18.88 18.55
N SER A 213 9.40 -20.17 18.23
CA SER A 213 10.40 -20.75 17.33
C SER A 213 9.99 -22.15 16.84
N GLY A 214 10.62 -22.61 15.76
CA GLY A 214 10.35 -23.93 15.19
C GLY A 214 8.88 -24.07 14.79
N ASP A 215 8.23 -25.12 15.28
CA ASP A 215 6.82 -25.40 15.01
C ASP A 215 5.86 -24.48 15.76
N GLU A 216 6.31 -23.79 16.81
CA GLU A 216 5.51 -22.84 17.57
C GLU A 216 6.01 -21.42 17.31
N ASN A 217 5.69 -20.86 16.14
CA ASN A 217 5.99 -19.46 15.80
C ASN A 217 4.73 -18.68 15.45
N THR A 218 4.75 -17.36 15.67
CA THR A 218 3.70 -16.46 15.19
C THR A 218 4.24 -15.09 14.78
N VAL A 219 3.67 -14.52 13.72
CA VAL A 219 3.81 -13.12 13.34
C VAL A 219 2.51 -12.41 13.67
N LYS A 220 2.54 -11.38 14.52
CA LYS A 220 1.36 -10.60 14.89
C LYS A 220 1.50 -9.13 14.52
N GLY A 221 0.35 -8.50 14.35
CA GLY A 221 0.23 -7.10 13.96
C GLY A 221 -1.20 -6.77 13.58
N ALA A 222 -1.41 -5.65 12.91
CA ALA A 222 -2.74 -5.25 12.46
C ALA A 222 -2.73 -4.79 11.01
N PHE A 223 -3.83 -5.07 10.31
CA PHE A 223 -4.09 -4.42 9.03
C PHE A 223 -4.36 -2.93 9.27
N VAL A 224 -3.71 -2.09 8.49
CA VAL A 224 -3.82 -0.63 8.56
C VAL A 224 -4.16 -0.07 7.18
N ARG A 225 -4.80 1.10 7.16
CA ARG A 225 -4.94 1.85 5.91
C ARG A 225 -3.62 2.54 5.62
N TYR A 226 -3.14 2.44 4.39
CA TYR A 226 -1.85 2.99 4.00
C TYR A 226 -1.85 3.46 2.55
N VAL A 227 -1.18 4.60 2.30
CA VAL A 227 -0.98 5.14 0.95
C VAL A 227 0.45 4.85 0.53
N THR A 228 0.63 4.28 -0.66
CA THR A 228 1.93 4.01 -1.26
C THR A 228 1.87 4.23 -2.77
N THR A 229 3.01 4.15 -3.44
CA THR A 229 3.06 4.21 -4.90
C THR A 229 2.63 2.88 -5.51
N GLY A 230 1.77 2.94 -6.52
CA GLY A 230 1.32 1.76 -7.25
C GLY A 230 0.39 2.11 -8.39
N GLY A 231 0.19 1.15 -9.29
CA GLY A 231 -0.83 1.24 -10.32
C GLY A 231 -2.24 1.21 -9.71
N THR A 232 -3.15 1.93 -10.33
CA THR A 232 -4.57 1.95 -9.98
C THR A 232 -5.41 1.60 -11.20
N GLY A 233 -6.50 0.86 -11.03
CA GLY A 233 -7.38 0.47 -12.12
C GLY A 233 -8.11 -0.85 -11.87
N GLY A 234 -9.11 -1.15 -12.71
CA GLY A 234 -9.97 -2.33 -12.54
C GLY A 234 -10.96 -2.19 -11.39
N THR A 235 -11.41 -3.32 -10.85
CA THR A 235 -12.27 -3.40 -9.66
C THR A 235 -11.54 -4.17 -8.54
N PRO A 236 -10.43 -3.63 -7.98
CA PRO A 236 -9.77 -4.24 -6.83
C PRO A 236 -10.76 -4.39 -5.67
N GLY A 237 -10.61 -5.45 -4.87
CA GLY A 237 -11.16 -5.40 -3.52
C GLY A 237 -10.46 -4.28 -2.73
N ASP A 238 -11.21 -3.53 -1.94
CA ASP A 238 -10.63 -2.53 -1.04
C ASP A 238 -10.15 -3.21 0.24
N TYR A 239 -8.84 -3.47 0.29
CA TYR A 239 -8.14 -4.00 1.46
C TYR A 239 -7.22 -2.95 2.10
N GLY A 240 -7.55 -1.66 1.93
CA GLY A 240 -6.91 -0.57 2.69
C GLY A 240 -5.52 -0.14 2.21
N LEU A 241 -5.01 -0.70 1.11
CA LEU A 241 -3.82 -0.19 0.46
C LEU A 241 -4.21 0.68 -0.75
N TYR A 242 -3.79 1.95 -0.72
CA TYR A 242 -4.18 2.95 -1.70
C TYR A 242 -2.98 3.57 -2.39
N SER A 243 -3.21 4.14 -3.58
CA SER A 243 -2.27 4.99 -4.30
C SER A 243 -2.92 6.33 -4.61
N ALA A 244 -2.13 7.39 -4.48
CA ALA A 244 -2.52 8.75 -4.83
C ALA A 244 -1.90 9.12 -6.19
N TYR A 245 -2.70 9.62 -7.12
CA TYR A 245 -2.25 9.98 -8.47
C TYR A 245 -2.97 11.22 -9.01
N LEU A 246 -2.30 11.92 -9.93
CA LEU A 246 -2.86 13.05 -10.67
C LEU A 246 -3.57 12.56 -11.93
N TYR A 247 -4.67 13.22 -12.34
CA TYR A 247 -5.48 12.76 -13.48
C TYR A 247 -6.07 13.88 -14.37
N GLU A 248 -5.71 15.14 -14.14
CA GLU A 248 -6.05 16.29 -15.00
C GLU A 248 -4.82 17.14 -15.30
#